data_AF-A0A8H8R1D7-F1
#
_entry.id   AF-A0A8H8R1D7-F1
#
_cell.length_a   1.000
_cell.length_b   1.000
_cell.length_c   1.000
_cell.angle_alpha   90.00
_cell.angle_beta   90.00
_cell.angle_gamma   90.00
#
_symmetry.space_group_name_H-M   'P 1'
#
loop_
_entity.id
_entity.type
_entity.pdbx_description
1 polymer ?
#
loop_
_entity_poly.entity_id
_entity_poly.type
_entity_poly.pdbx_seq_one_letter_code
_entity_poly.pdbx_strand_id
1 'polypeptide(L)'
;MTEAQTTDQWWAAFPAPRAKCAEVSADEVMKMFDDMDIKPEPAEFLLVDVRRTDWEGGTIKTSLNLPAQSFYQTRKTLLDLCDRAGIKQLIFYCGSSNGRGPRCANWMQDYIDDISKFGRKTPLKVLVLKGGIKGWVKDFEGSMMDGYEEKYWEQFK
;
A
#
# COMPACT_ATOMS: atom_id res chain seq x y z
N MET A 1 14.05 -38.67 12.46
CA MET A 1 13.23 -37.54 12.95
C MET A 1 13.55 -36.36 12.07
N THR A 2 12.62 -35.95 11.21
CA THR A 2 12.74 -34.72 10.41
C THR A 2 11.87 -33.68 11.08
N GLU A 3 12.49 -32.81 11.88
CA GLU A 3 11.81 -31.61 12.37
C GLU A 3 11.48 -30.74 11.17
N ALA A 4 10.19 -30.57 10.91
CA ALA A 4 9.72 -29.55 9.99
C ALA A 4 10.10 -28.20 10.60
N GLN A 5 11.06 -27.51 9.99
CA GLN A 5 11.28 -26.09 10.26
C GLN A 5 9.99 -25.36 9.87
N THR A 6 9.17 -25.02 10.87
CA THR A 6 8.18 -23.97 10.72
C THR A 6 8.98 -22.71 10.43
N THR A 7 9.09 -22.32 9.16
CA THR A 7 9.55 -20.97 8.81
C THR A 7 8.59 -20.01 9.48
N ASP A 8 8.98 -19.47 10.63
CA ASP A 8 8.22 -18.44 11.32
C ASP A 8 7.91 -17.35 10.32
N GLN A 9 6.61 -17.13 10.08
CA GLN A 9 6.15 -16.14 9.14
C GLN A 9 6.75 -14.79 9.57
N TRP A 10 7.38 -14.05 8.65
CA TRP A 10 8.17 -12.84 8.99
C TRP A 10 7.37 -11.81 9.81
N TRP A 11 6.04 -11.80 9.67
CA TRP A 11 5.15 -10.90 10.40
C TRP A 11 4.86 -11.33 11.84
N ALA A 12 5.23 -12.55 12.25
CA ALA A 12 5.04 -13.06 13.61
C ALA A 12 5.91 -12.31 14.64
N ALA A 13 6.97 -11.63 14.19
CA ALA A 13 7.77 -10.73 15.02
C ALA A 13 7.02 -9.47 15.47
N PHE A 14 5.83 -9.20 14.92
CA PHE A 14 5.03 -8.01 15.22
C PHE A 14 3.63 -8.38 15.71
N PRO A 15 2.96 -7.49 16.46
CA PRO A 15 1.57 -7.70 16.88
C PRO A 15 0.63 -7.96 15.70
N ALA A 16 -0.37 -8.83 15.91
CA ALA A 16 -1.46 -8.97 14.96
C ALA A 16 -2.16 -7.61 14.77
N PRO A 17 -2.46 -7.19 13.53
CA PRO A 17 -3.19 -5.95 13.30
C PRO A 17 -4.59 -6.03 13.92
N ARG A 18 -5.07 -4.93 14.51
CA ARG A 18 -6.40 -4.84 15.14
C ARG A 18 -7.39 -4.12 14.24
N ALA A 19 -6.92 -3.09 13.54
CA ALA A 19 -7.71 -2.35 12.57
C ALA A 19 -8.13 -3.20 11.36
N LYS A 20 -9.18 -2.74 10.68
CA LYS A 20 -9.61 -3.23 9.37
C LYS A 20 -9.88 -2.04 8.46
N CYS A 21 -8.87 -1.66 7.69
CA CYS A 21 -8.97 -0.54 6.76
C CYS A 21 -9.98 -0.82 5.64
N ALA A 22 -10.61 0.24 5.14
CA ALA A 22 -11.49 0.16 3.99
C ALA A 22 -10.69 -0.09 2.70
N GLU A 23 -11.35 -0.69 1.72
CA GLU A 23 -10.81 -0.85 0.38
C GLU A 23 -11.18 0.35 -0.50
N VAL A 24 -10.34 0.61 -1.49
CA VAL A 24 -10.58 1.53 -2.61
C VAL A 24 -10.44 0.75 -3.92
N SER A 25 -11.31 1.00 -4.90
CA SER A 25 -11.25 0.33 -6.20
C SER A 25 -10.14 0.89 -7.10
N ALA A 26 -9.79 0.13 -8.13
CA ALA A 26 -8.84 0.57 -9.14
C ALA A 26 -9.38 1.78 -9.92
N ASP A 27 -10.67 1.79 -10.26
CA ASP A 27 -11.35 2.93 -10.92
C ASP A 27 -11.31 4.20 -10.06
N GLU A 28 -11.52 4.09 -8.75
CA GLU A 28 -11.46 5.23 -7.83
C GLU A 28 -10.05 5.84 -7.80
N VAL A 29 -9.01 5.01 -7.81
CA VAL A 29 -7.62 5.46 -7.86
C VAL A 29 -7.27 6.02 -9.24
N MET A 30 -7.76 5.45 -10.33
CA MET A 30 -7.60 6.01 -11.68
C MET A 30 -8.18 7.43 -11.76
N LYS A 31 -9.37 7.64 -11.20
CA LYS A 31 -9.97 8.97 -11.10
C LYS A 31 -9.12 9.95 -10.26
N MET A 32 -8.43 9.47 -9.23
CA MET A 32 -7.49 10.31 -8.46
C MET A 32 -6.28 10.74 -9.31
N PHE A 33 -5.81 9.89 -10.23
CA PHE A 33 -4.78 10.27 -11.20
C PHE A 33 -5.28 11.32 -12.19
N ASP A 34 -6.48 11.12 -12.75
CA ASP A 34 -7.07 12.12 -13.66
C ASP A 34 -7.21 13.49 -12.98
N ASP A 35 -7.68 13.50 -11.73
CA ASP A 35 -7.80 14.72 -10.92
C ASP A 35 -6.44 15.39 -10.65
N MET A 36 -5.36 14.61 -10.50
CA MET A 36 -4.00 15.12 -10.26
C MET A 36 -3.44 15.87 -11.47
N ASP A 37 -3.75 15.43 -12.69
CA ASP A 37 -3.26 16.08 -13.92
C ASP A 37 -4.11 17.31 -14.31
N ILE A 38 -5.36 17.39 -13.80
CA ILE A 38 -6.29 18.51 -14.07
C ILE A 38 -6.12 19.66 -13.07
N LYS A 39 -5.86 19.34 -11.79
CA LYS A 39 -5.86 20.32 -10.71
C LYS A 39 -4.46 20.89 -10.47
N PRO A 40 -4.32 22.21 -10.22
CA PRO A 40 -3.02 22.81 -9.93
C PRO A 40 -2.49 22.47 -8.52
N GLU A 41 -3.35 21.98 -7.62
CA GLU A 41 -2.96 21.60 -6.28
C GLU A 41 -2.17 20.27 -6.25
N PRO A 42 -1.22 20.11 -5.33
CA PRO A 42 -0.53 18.83 -5.14
C PRO A 42 -1.53 17.69 -4.85
N ALA A 43 -1.20 16.48 -5.35
CA ALA A 43 -1.97 15.29 -5.06
C ALA A 43 -2.10 15.06 -3.56
N GLU A 44 -3.33 14.84 -3.09
CA GLU A 44 -3.62 14.62 -1.67
C GLU A 44 -3.65 13.11 -1.32
N PHE A 45 -3.14 12.25 -2.20
CA PHE A 45 -3.04 10.81 -1.99
C PHE A 45 -1.63 10.31 -2.20
N LEU A 46 -1.30 9.21 -1.54
CA LEU A 46 -0.02 8.52 -1.66
C LEU A 46 -0.26 7.02 -1.80
N LEU A 47 0.29 6.44 -2.87
CA LEU A 47 0.32 4.99 -3.08
C LEU A 47 1.58 4.39 -2.44
N VAL A 48 1.40 3.27 -1.74
CA VAL A 48 2.48 2.51 -1.11
C VAL A 48 2.47 1.07 -1.61
N ASP A 49 3.47 0.72 -2.41
CA ASP A 49 3.73 -0.65 -2.85
C ASP A 49 4.53 -1.39 -1.79
N VAL A 50 3.93 -2.39 -1.14
CA VAL A 50 4.62 -3.18 -0.10
C VAL A 50 5.19 -4.50 -0.61
N ARG A 51 5.33 -4.67 -1.94
CA ARG A 51 6.08 -5.78 -2.55
C ARG A 51 7.58 -5.67 -2.26
N ARG A 52 8.29 -6.79 -2.43
CA ARG A 52 9.75 -6.88 -2.19
C ARG A 52 10.45 -7.57 -3.35
N THR A 53 10.65 -8.88 -3.26
CA THR A 53 11.31 -9.67 -4.30
C THR A 53 10.40 -9.90 -5.49
N ASP A 54 9.09 -9.74 -5.31
CA ASP A 54 8.05 -9.77 -6.33
C ASP A 54 7.68 -8.36 -6.83
N TRP A 55 8.55 -7.37 -6.62
CA TRP A 55 8.44 -6.03 -7.18
C TRP A 55 8.95 -6.01 -8.62
N GLU A 56 8.35 -6.84 -9.45
CA GLU A 56 8.68 -7.06 -10.86
C GLU A 56 7.46 -6.69 -11.72
N GLY A 57 7.66 -6.50 -13.04
CA GLY A 57 6.61 -6.11 -13.97
C GLY A 57 6.22 -4.64 -13.93
N GLY A 58 6.98 -3.81 -13.22
CA GLY A 58 6.67 -2.41 -12.98
C GLY A 58 5.84 -2.15 -11.72
N THR A 59 5.50 -0.89 -11.51
CA THR A 59 4.77 -0.40 -10.33
C THR A 59 3.71 0.62 -10.76
N ILE A 60 2.64 0.78 -9.97
CA ILE A 60 1.67 1.85 -10.24
C ILE A 60 2.40 3.19 -10.09
N LYS A 61 2.20 4.08 -11.04
CA LYS A 61 2.90 5.37 -11.15
C LYS A 61 2.82 6.13 -9.83
N THR A 62 3.89 6.87 -9.51
CA THR A 62 4.05 7.70 -8.29
C THR A 62 4.05 6.95 -6.95
N SER A 63 4.01 5.61 -6.96
CA SER A 63 4.04 4.81 -5.71
C SER A 63 5.40 4.86 -5.01
N LEU A 64 5.38 4.89 -3.68
CA LEU A 64 6.58 4.60 -2.88
C LEU A 64 6.66 3.10 -2.59
N ASN A 65 7.79 2.47 -2.92
CA ASN A 65 8.02 1.09 -2.54
C ASN A 65 8.55 1.00 -1.10
N LEU A 66 7.72 0.48 -0.19
CA LEU A 66 8.04 0.25 1.22
C LEU A 66 7.75 -1.22 1.57
N PRO A 67 8.72 -2.13 1.41
CA PRO A 67 8.53 -3.56 1.63
C PRO A 67 7.88 -3.91 2.96
N ALA A 68 6.88 -4.80 2.94
CA ALA A 68 6.10 -5.17 4.12
C ALA A 68 6.96 -5.66 5.30
N GLN A 69 8.10 -6.30 5.01
CA GLN A 69 9.01 -6.88 5.98
C GLN A 69 9.72 -5.86 6.88
N SER A 70 9.87 -4.62 6.41
CA SER A 70 10.49 -3.51 7.16
C SER A 70 9.53 -2.35 7.44
N PHE A 71 8.27 -2.47 7.00
CA PHE A 71 7.28 -1.40 7.11
C PHE A 71 6.88 -1.08 8.56
N TYR A 72 6.82 -2.08 9.44
CA TYR A 72 6.29 -1.89 10.81
C TYR A 72 7.04 -0.80 11.59
N GLN A 73 8.35 -0.71 11.38
CA GLN A 73 9.23 0.26 12.05
C GLN A 73 9.13 1.68 11.47
N THR A 74 8.65 1.84 10.24
CA THR A 74 8.68 3.13 9.51
C THR A 74 7.38 3.94 9.62
N ARG A 75 6.33 3.38 10.24
CA ARG A 75 4.99 4.00 10.35
C ARG A 75 5.00 5.44 10.87
N LYS A 76 5.78 5.72 11.92
CA LYS A 76 5.92 7.08 12.45
C LYS A 76 6.47 8.05 11.41
N THR A 77 7.57 7.67 10.76
CA THR A 77 8.23 8.50 9.75
C THR A 77 7.29 8.74 8.57
N LEU A 78 6.59 7.72 8.10
CA LEU A 78 5.62 7.85 7.02
C LEU A 78 4.48 8.80 7.40
N LEU A 79 3.93 8.69 8.61
CA LEU A 79 2.89 9.60 9.09
C LEU A 79 3.39 11.05 9.11
N ASP A 80 4.59 11.28 9.67
CA ASP A 80 5.19 12.62 9.76
C ASP A 80 5.40 13.23 8.36
N LEU A 81 5.76 12.41 7.36
CA LEU A 81 5.90 12.85 5.97
C LEU A 81 4.54 13.18 5.34
N CYS A 82 3.54 12.32 5.53
CA CYS A 82 2.18 12.55 5.03
C CYS A 82 1.58 13.85 5.58
N ASP A 83 1.68 14.06 6.90
CA ASP A 83 1.16 15.27 7.56
C ASP A 83 1.82 16.54 7.00
N ARG A 84 3.15 16.52 6.78
CA ARG A 84 3.90 17.67 6.24
C ARG A 84 3.60 17.94 4.77
N ALA A 85 3.38 16.88 3.99
CA ALA A 85 3.07 16.97 2.58
C ALA A 85 1.57 17.26 2.32
N GLY A 86 0.73 17.32 3.35
CA GLY A 86 -0.71 17.54 3.18
C GLY A 86 -1.45 16.34 2.59
N ILE A 87 -0.88 15.14 2.68
CA ILE A 87 -1.52 13.90 2.20
C ILE A 87 -2.72 13.58 3.09
N LYS A 88 -3.86 13.33 2.46
CA LYS A 88 -5.12 12.96 3.11
C LYS A 88 -5.47 11.50 2.94
N GLN A 89 -4.95 10.83 1.91
CA GLN A 89 -5.21 9.41 1.65
C GLN A 89 -3.92 8.62 1.48
N LEU A 90 -3.75 7.56 2.27
CA LEU A 90 -2.61 6.65 2.19
C LEU A 90 -3.10 5.27 1.76
N ILE A 91 -2.77 4.87 0.54
CA ILE A 91 -3.35 3.69 -0.12
C ILE A 91 -2.26 2.63 -0.26
N PHE A 92 -2.43 1.51 0.44
CA PHE A 92 -1.49 0.39 0.41
C PHE A 92 -1.91 -0.65 -0.62
N TYR A 93 -0.93 -1.25 -1.28
CA TYR A 93 -1.16 -2.40 -2.14
C TYR A 93 0.02 -3.37 -2.13
N CYS A 94 -0.23 -4.61 -2.53
CA CYS A 94 0.81 -5.58 -2.88
C CYS A 94 0.44 -6.31 -4.17
N GLY A 95 0.95 -7.52 -4.40
CA GLY A 95 0.58 -8.33 -5.57
C GLY A 95 -0.93 -8.44 -5.79
N SER A 96 -1.65 -9.03 -4.83
CA SER A 96 -3.12 -9.24 -4.90
C SER A 96 -3.91 -8.53 -3.79
N SER A 97 -3.23 -7.79 -2.91
CA SER A 97 -3.80 -7.23 -1.68
C SER A 97 -4.54 -8.23 -0.77
N ASN A 98 -4.19 -9.53 -0.79
CA ASN A 98 -4.79 -10.54 0.11
C ASN A 98 -3.93 -10.89 1.35
N GLY A 99 -2.88 -10.12 1.61
CA GLY A 99 -1.95 -10.40 2.73
C GLY A 99 -1.14 -9.19 3.15
N ARG A 100 -0.06 -8.89 2.43
CA ARG A 100 0.89 -7.81 2.79
C ARG A 100 0.25 -6.42 2.80
N GLY A 101 -0.50 -6.07 1.74
CA GLY A 101 -1.20 -4.78 1.61
C GLY A 101 -2.11 -4.49 2.80
N PRO A 102 -3.15 -5.32 3.06
CA PRO A 102 -4.02 -5.14 4.22
C PRO A 102 -3.27 -5.13 5.56
N ARG A 103 -2.28 -6.00 5.72
CA ARG A 103 -1.49 -6.05 6.96
C ARG A 103 -0.77 -4.72 7.23
N CYS A 104 -0.12 -4.15 6.23
CA CYS A 104 0.57 -2.87 6.39
C CYS A 104 -0.40 -1.71 6.60
N ALA A 105 -1.51 -1.67 5.86
CA ALA A 105 -2.57 -0.69 6.05
C ALA A 105 -3.13 -0.73 7.48
N ASN A 106 -3.47 -1.92 7.97
CA ASN A 106 -4.02 -2.09 9.31
C ASN A 106 -2.99 -1.74 10.39
N TRP A 107 -1.71 -2.09 10.22
CA TRP A 107 -0.66 -1.65 11.16
C TRP A 107 -0.46 -0.14 11.19
N MET A 108 -0.62 0.54 10.05
CA MET A 108 -0.57 1.99 9.98
C MET A 108 -1.77 2.62 10.69
N GLN A 109 -2.98 2.09 10.47
CA GLN A 109 -4.18 2.54 11.17
C GLN A 109 -4.08 2.29 12.68
N ASP A 110 -3.61 1.12 13.10
CA ASP A 110 -3.36 0.81 14.51
C ASP A 110 -2.43 1.84 15.17
N TYR A 111 -1.39 2.27 14.44
CA TYR A 111 -0.46 3.28 14.92
C TYR A 111 -1.14 4.65 15.05
N ILE A 112 -1.95 5.05 14.07
CA ILE A 112 -2.75 6.30 14.11
C ILE A 112 -3.74 6.27 15.28
N ASP A 113 -4.41 5.14 15.50
CA ASP A 113 -5.36 4.96 16.60
C ASP A 113 -4.64 5.05 17.96
N ASP A 114 -3.45 4.46 18.09
CA ASP A 114 -2.68 4.48 19.32
C ASP A 114 -2.18 5.89 19.66
N ILE A 115 -1.63 6.64 18.70
CA ILE A 115 -1.16 8.01 18.95
C ILE A 115 -2.33 8.99 19.22
N SER A 116 -3.53 8.69 18.72
CA SER A 116 -4.72 9.51 18.97
C SER A 116 -5.12 9.52 20.45
N LYS A 117 -4.87 8.42 21.17
CA LYS A 117 -5.08 8.31 22.63
C LYS A 117 -4.18 9.27 23.41
N PHE A 118 -3.06 9.68 22.82
CA PHE A 118 -2.12 10.66 23.38
C PHE A 118 -2.34 12.08 22.81
N GLY A 119 -3.44 12.32 22.10
CA GLY A 119 -3.84 13.65 21.61
C GLY A 119 -3.33 14.02 20.22
N ARG A 120 -2.53 13.18 19.55
CA ARG A 120 -2.11 13.43 18.17
C ARG A 120 -3.21 13.02 17.19
N LYS A 121 -3.78 14.00 16.49
CA LYS A 121 -4.79 13.78 15.44
C LYS A 121 -4.17 14.00 14.06
N THR A 122 -4.68 13.28 13.07
CA THR A 122 -4.35 13.44 11.65
C THR A 122 -5.63 13.28 10.84
N PRO A 123 -5.80 14.03 9.73
CA PRO A 123 -6.90 13.79 8.78
C PRO A 123 -6.63 12.59 7.86
N LEU A 124 -5.45 11.95 7.95
CA LEU A 124 -5.03 10.89 7.06
C LEU A 124 -5.94 9.66 7.14
N LYS A 125 -6.52 9.28 6.00
CA LYS A 125 -7.30 8.05 5.80
C LYS A 125 -6.41 6.95 5.24
N VAL A 126 -6.38 5.80 5.90
CA VAL A 126 -5.64 4.63 5.42
C VAL A 126 -6.57 3.68 4.65
N LEU A 127 -6.12 3.25 3.47
CA LEU A 127 -6.90 2.46 2.52
C LEU A 127 -6.08 1.28 1.97
N VAL A 128 -6.77 0.30 1.42
CA VAL A 128 -6.18 -0.82 0.67
C VAL A 128 -6.68 -0.78 -0.77
N LEU A 129 -5.77 -0.79 -1.75
CA LEU A 129 -6.18 -0.97 -3.15
C LEU A 129 -6.67 -2.41 -3.35
N LYS A 130 -7.95 -2.55 -3.69
CA LYS A 130 -8.58 -3.83 -3.94
C LYS A 130 -7.92 -4.54 -5.13
N GLY A 131 -7.64 -5.83 -4.98
CA GLY A 131 -7.01 -6.65 -6.03
C GLY A 131 -5.51 -6.41 -6.20
N GLY A 132 -4.93 -5.39 -5.55
CA GLY A 132 -3.52 -5.05 -5.68
C GLY A 132 -3.11 -4.71 -7.11
N ILE A 133 -1.81 -4.78 -7.39
CA ILE A 133 -1.30 -4.48 -8.73
C ILE A 133 -1.77 -5.49 -9.79
N LYS A 134 -2.04 -6.75 -9.40
CA LYS A 134 -2.62 -7.74 -10.31
C LYS A 134 -4.02 -7.34 -10.76
N GLY A 135 -4.83 -6.80 -9.84
CA GLY A 135 -6.13 -6.21 -10.17
C GLY A 135 -5.98 -5.00 -11.09
N TRP A 136 -5.05 -4.11 -10.77
CA TRP A 136 -4.75 -2.93 -11.60
C TRP A 136 -4.42 -3.31 -13.05
N VAL A 137 -3.49 -4.25 -13.26
CA VAL A 137 -3.09 -4.67 -14.61
C VAL A 137 -4.21 -5.42 -15.33
N LYS A 138 -5.02 -6.18 -14.61
CA LYS A 138 -6.18 -6.84 -15.21
C LYS A 138 -7.18 -5.83 -15.77
N ASP A 139 -7.42 -4.75 -15.04
CA ASP A 139 -8.45 -3.77 -15.38
C ASP A 139 -7.94 -2.70 -16.36
N PHE A 140 -6.64 -2.35 -16.29
CA PHE A 140 -6.07 -1.22 -17.04
C PHE A 140 -4.76 -1.52 -17.81
N GLU A 141 -4.34 -2.78 -17.86
CA GLU A 141 -3.09 -3.23 -18.49
C GLU A 141 -1.87 -2.47 -17.92
N GLY A 142 -1.12 -1.76 -18.75
CA GLY A 142 0.04 -0.95 -18.35
C GLY A 142 -0.28 0.51 -18.03
N SER A 143 -1.56 0.91 -17.98
CA SER A 143 -1.93 2.31 -17.81
C SER A 143 -1.53 2.83 -16.43
N MET A 144 -0.95 4.03 -16.40
CA MET A 144 -0.42 4.66 -15.18
C MET A 144 0.52 3.74 -14.39
N MET A 145 1.41 3.05 -15.09
CA MET A 145 2.48 2.27 -14.48
C MET A 145 3.86 2.77 -14.93
N ASP A 146 4.80 2.79 -13.99
CA ASP A 146 6.21 3.01 -14.27
C ASP A 146 6.91 1.65 -14.48
N GLY A 147 7.62 1.51 -15.60
CA GLY A 147 8.37 0.30 -15.93
C GLY A 147 7.50 -0.93 -16.23
N TYR A 148 6.31 -0.74 -16.82
CA TYR A 148 5.43 -1.85 -17.20
C TYR A 148 6.12 -2.82 -18.17
N GLU A 149 6.16 -4.11 -17.80
CA GLU A 149 6.71 -5.18 -18.63
C GLU A 149 5.59 -6.15 -19.04
N GLU A 150 5.03 -5.99 -20.23
CA GLU A 150 3.90 -6.79 -20.72
C GLU A 150 4.12 -8.30 -20.59
N LYS A 151 5.30 -8.78 -20.99
CA LYS A 151 5.67 -10.21 -20.92
C LYS A 151 5.66 -10.77 -19.50
N TYR A 152 6.01 -9.96 -18.50
CA TYR A 152 5.93 -10.39 -17.11
C TYR A 152 4.49 -10.70 -16.71
N TRP A 153 3.51 -9.93 -17.19
CA TRP A 153 2.11 -10.07 -16.79
C TRP A 153 1.36 -11.19 -17.49
N GLU A 154 1.87 -11.71 -18.61
CA GLU A 154 1.30 -12.88 -19.30
C GLU A 154 1.21 -14.12 -18.41
N GLN A 155 2.10 -14.26 -17.42
CA GLN A 155 2.10 -15.39 -16.48
C GLN A 155 0.90 -15.41 -15.50
N PHE A 156 0.14 -14.31 -15.44
CA PHE A 156 -1.02 -14.15 -14.55
C PHE A 156 -2.36 -14.04 -15.29
N LYS A 157 -2.34 -14.19 -16.62
CA LYS A 157 -3.54 -14.25 -17.48
C LYS A 157 -4.25 -15.61 -17.33
#